data_AF-G7WKP6-F1
#
_entry.id   AF-G7WKP6-F1
#
_cell.length_a   1.000
_cell.length_b   1.000
_cell.length_c   1.000
_cell.angle_alpha   90.00
_cell.angle_beta   90.00
_cell.angle_gamma   90.00
#
_symmetry.space_group_name_H-M   'P 1'
#
loop_
_entity.id
_entity.type
_entity.pdbx_description
1 polymer ?
#
loop_
_entity_poly.entity_id
_entity_poly.type
_entity_poly.pdbx_seq_one_letter_code
_entity_poly.pdbx_strand_id
1 'polypeptide(L)'
;MGYDPLEGYYGEGENYTVTLTITEQRGRLFNGTISYLDINDTEVVEGLAGVIALDNTTFYIAEFIAGYDVGTVISEDEIELLYIRDGEMGGVSLDILRRVPE
;
A
#
# COMPACT_ATOMS: atom_id res chain seq x y z
N MET A 1 -9.14 -0.70 -7.17
CA MET A 1 -9.28 -0.22 -8.59
C MET A 1 -8.12 0.69 -8.92
N GLY A 2 -7.71 0.83 -10.20
CA GLY A 2 -6.53 1.65 -10.53
C GLY A 2 -6.41 2.06 -11.98
N TYR A 3 -5.29 2.71 -12.30
CA TYR A 3 -4.87 3.10 -13.64
C TYR A 3 -3.38 2.81 -13.85
N ASP A 4 -3.05 2.16 -14.96
CA ASP A 4 -1.68 1.94 -15.45
C ASP A 4 -1.59 2.32 -16.95
N PRO A 5 -0.44 2.78 -17.48
CA PRO A 5 -0.32 3.22 -18.87
C PRO A 5 -0.45 2.07 -19.89
N LEU A 6 -0.12 0.84 -19.50
CA LEU A 6 -0.22 -0.36 -20.35
C LEU A 6 -1.62 -0.97 -20.31
N GLU A 7 -2.28 -0.95 -19.15
CA GLU A 7 -3.57 -1.63 -18.93
C GLU A 7 -4.78 -0.69 -18.96
N GLY A 8 -4.57 0.62 -18.82
CA GLY A 8 -5.64 1.60 -18.65
C GLY A 8 -6.29 1.51 -17.27
N TYR A 9 -7.60 1.81 -17.19
CA TYR A 9 -8.35 1.63 -15.94
C TYR A 9 -8.66 0.16 -15.71
N TYR A 10 -8.35 -0.34 -14.51
CA TYR A 10 -8.64 -1.71 -14.10
C TYR A 10 -9.45 -1.75 -12.79
N GLY A 11 -10.36 -2.72 -12.71
CA GLY A 11 -11.18 -2.98 -11.53
C GLY A 11 -10.41 -3.75 -10.46
N GLU A 12 -11.03 -4.00 -9.30
CA GLU A 12 -10.51 -4.97 -8.35
C GLU A 12 -10.48 -6.36 -9.02
N GLY A 13 -9.28 -6.90 -9.25
CA GLY A 13 -9.09 -8.26 -9.72
C GLY A 13 -9.12 -9.23 -8.55
N GLU A 14 -9.75 -10.41 -8.71
CA GLU A 14 -10.02 -11.34 -7.61
C GLU A 14 -8.79 -12.07 -7.01
N ASN A 15 -7.56 -11.77 -7.43
CA ASN A 15 -6.36 -12.51 -7.00
C ASN A 15 -5.20 -11.65 -6.49
N TYR A 16 -5.35 -10.33 -6.35
CA TYR A 16 -4.29 -9.49 -5.81
C TYR A 16 -4.40 -9.41 -4.29
N THR A 17 -3.65 -10.25 -3.59
CA THR A 17 -3.50 -10.12 -2.13
C THR A 17 -2.37 -9.15 -1.85
N VAL A 18 -2.69 -8.01 -1.24
CA VAL A 18 -1.70 -7.08 -0.69
C VAL A 18 -1.69 -7.24 0.83
N THR A 19 -0.51 -7.45 1.42
CA THR A 19 -0.34 -7.51 2.88
C THR A 19 0.61 -6.44 3.35
N LEU A 20 0.11 -5.54 4.21
CA LEU A 20 0.92 -4.55 4.91
C LEU A 20 1.23 -5.05 6.32
N THR A 21 2.52 -5.18 6.65
CA THR A 21 2.98 -5.58 7.99
C THR A 21 3.77 -4.45 8.62
N ILE A 22 3.32 -3.97 9.78
CA ILE A 22 4.06 -2.98 10.58
C ILE A 22 4.92 -3.72 11.60
N THR A 23 6.24 -3.64 11.47
CA THR A 23 7.20 -4.37 12.31
C THR A 23 7.70 -3.55 13.50
N GLU A 24 7.77 -2.23 13.35
CA GLU A 24 8.19 -1.32 14.41
C GLU A 24 7.47 0.02 14.28
N GLN A 25 7.07 0.59 15.41
CA GLN A 25 6.55 1.95 15.48
C GLN A 25 7.18 2.70 16.66
N ARG A 26 7.67 3.91 16.39
CA ARG A 26 8.21 4.86 17.37
C ARG A 26 7.51 6.21 17.23
N GLY A 27 6.53 6.45 18.09
CA GLY A 27 5.66 7.61 17.99
C GLY A 27 4.91 7.60 16.66
N ARG A 28 5.12 8.62 15.83
CA ARG A 28 4.50 8.73 14.50
C ARG A 28 5.30 8.10 13.37
N LEU A 29 6.52 7.62 13.63
CA LEU A 29 7.35 6.96 12.61
C LEU A 29 7.18 5.44 12.72
N PHE A 30 7.07 4.75 11.59
CA PHE A 30 6.99 3.30 11.56
C PHE A 30 7.80 2.71 10.39
N ASN A 31 8.12 1.43 10.50
CA ASN A 31 8.70 0.63 9.42
C ASN A 31 7.97 -0.71 9.32
N GLY A 32 8.20 -1.41 8.22
CA GLY A 32 7.47 -2.63 7.94
C GLY A 32 7.87 -3.27 6.64
N THR A 33 6.98 -4.12 6.16
CA THR A 33 7.04 -4.70 4.82
C THR A 33 5.68 -4.65 4.15
N ILE A 34 5.66 -4.53 2.84
CA ILE A 34 4.50 -4.79 2.00
C ILE A 34 4.79 -6.02 1.14
N SER A 35 3.79 -6.89 0.97
CA SER A 35 3.86 -7.99 0.01
C SER A 35 2.67 -8.00 -0.93
N TYR A 36 2.94 -8.40 -2.18
CA TYR A 36 1.97 -8.48 -3.26
C TYR A 36 2.43 -9.49 -4.31
N LEU A 37 1.54 -9.89 -5.23
CA LEU A 37 1.89 -10.71 -6.39
C LEU A 37 2.22 -9.81 -7.58
N ASP A 38 3.34 -10.05 -8.25
CA ASP A 38 3.66 -9.40 -9.52
C ASP A 38 2.81 -9.96 -10.69
N ILE A 39 3.02 -9.42 -11.88
CA ILE A 39 2.33 -9.85 -13.11
C ILE A 39 2.57 -11.32 -13.50
N ASN A 40 3.54 -11.99 -12.87
CA ASN A 40 3.91 -13.38 -13.11
C ASN A 40 3.48 -14.28 -11.92
N ASP A 41 2.56 -13.83 -11.06
CA ASP A 41 2.12 -14.52 -9.85
C ASP A 41 3.27 -14.85 -8.88
N THR A 42 4.36 -14.07 -8.90
CA THR A 42 5.48 -14.21 -7.99
C THR A 42 5.30 -13.27 -6.80
N GLU A 43 5.44 -13.80 -5.58
CA GLU A 43 5.41 -12.99 -4.36
C GLU A 43 6.60 -12.03 -4.33
N VAL A 44 6.29 -10.74 -4.24
CA VAL A 44 7.23 -9.67 -3.96
C VAL A 44 7.06 -9.28 -2.49
N VAL A 45 8.17 -9.17 -1.78
CA VAL A 45 8.20 -8.64 -0.41
C VAL A 45 9.20 -7.50 -0.37
N GLU A 46 8.74 -6.35 0.08
CA GLU A 46 9.48 -5.11 0.04
C GLU A 46 9.47 -4.42 1.39
N GLY A 47 10.59 -3.80 1.76
CA GLY A 47 10.68 -2.97 2.96
C GLY A 47 10.06 -1.60 2.75
N LEU A 48 9.53 -1.03 3.82
CA LEU A 48 8.93 0.31 3.80
C LEU A 48 9.29 1.14 5.03
N ALA A 49 9.14 2.45 4.89
CA ALA A 49 9.13 3.39 5.99
C ALA A 49 7.92 4.32 5.87
N GLY A 50 7.31 4.66 7.00
CA GLY A 50 6.13 5.52 6.99
C GLY A 50 6.03 6.46 8.17
N VAL A 51 5.11 7.41 8.03
CA VAL A 51 4.82 8.43 9.03
C VAL A 51 3.32 8.69 9.15
N ILE A 52 2.83 8.75 10.39
CA ILE A 52 1.46 9.12 10.74
C ILE A 52 1.38 10.65 10.81
N ALA A 53 0.40 11.22 10.10
CA ALA A 53 0.12 12.66 10.09
C ALA A 53 -0.40 13.14 11.46
N LEU A 54 -0.52 14.46 11.62
CA LEU A 54 -0.95 15.06 12.90
C LEU A 54 -2.44 14.85 13.21
N ASP A 55 -3.24 14.52 12.21
CA ASP A 55 -4.66 14.19 12.38
C ASP A 55 -4.89 12.77 12.96
N ASN A 56 -3.83 11.94 13.03
CA ASN A 56 -3.86 10.53 13.44
C ASN A 56 -4.75 9.64 12.56
N THR A 57 -5.20 10.13 11.41
CA THR A 57 -6.03 9.39 10.47
C THR A 57 -5.31 9.18 9.15
N THR A 58 -4.44 10.10 8.74
CA THR A 58 -3.65 9.98 7.52
C THR A 58 -2.26 9.47 7.83
N PHE A 59 -1.70 8.63 6.95
CA PHE A 59 -0.31 8.22 6.99
C PHE A 59 0.30 8.17 5.60
N TYR A 60 1.62 8.21 5.52
CA TYR A 60 2.38 8.18 4.27
C TYR A 60 3.39 7.05 4.34
N ILE A 61 3.57 6.34 3.24
CA ILE A 61 4.54 5.24 3.10
C ILE A 61 5.45 5.54 1.91
N ALA A 62 6.74 5.29 2.09
CA ALA A 62 7.69 5.11 1.02
C ALA A 62 8.08 3.63 0.97
N GLU A 63 7.80 2.99 -0.14
CA GLU A 63 8.27 1.63 -0.45
C GLU A 63 9.69 1.73 -1.04
N PHE A 64 10.61 0.83 -0.67
CA PHE A 64 12.04 0.96 -0.96
C PHE A 64 12.51 0.62 -2.39
N ILE A 65 11.70 -0.07 -3.15
CA ILE A 65 11.87 -0.56 -4.53
C ILE A 65 10.82 0.11 -5.44
N ALA A 66 9.64 0.40 -4.91
CA ALA A 66 8.48 0.83 -5.68
C ALA A 66 8.07 2.28 -5.35
N GLY A 67 6.77 2.50 -5.10
CA GLY A 67 6.13 3.81 -5.11
C GLY A 67 5.94 4.40 -3.71
N TYR A 68 4.90 5.22 -3.60
CA TYR A 68 4.48 5.82 -2.36
C TYR A 68 3.00 5.55 -2.12
N ASP A 69 2.63 5.38 -0.86
CA ASP A 69 1.22 5.29 -0.48
C ASP A 69 0.81 6.49 0.36
N VAL A 70 -0.41 6.94 0.13
CA VAL A 70 -1.17 7.77 1.06
C VAL A 70 -2.25 6.90 1.67
N GLY A 71 -2.13 6.64 2.97
CA GLY A 71 -3.06 5.81 3.71
C GLY A 71 -4.02 6.63 4.56
N THR A 72 -5.25 6.12 4.70
CA THR A 72 -6.27 6.69 5.59
C THR A 72 -6.84 5.59 6.49
N VAL A 73 -6.84 5.81 7.79
CA VAL A 73 -7.52 4.96 8.77
C VAL A 73 -9.02 5.22 8.68
N ILE A 74 -9.76 4.20 8.24
CA ILE A 74 -11.23 4.26 8.09
C ILE A 74 -11.91 3.82 9.38
N SER A 75 -11.38 2.75 10.01
CA SER A 75 -11.85 2.24 11.29
C SER A 75 -10.71 1.53 12.04
N GLU A 76 -11.00 0.88 13.16
CA GLU A 76 -10.00 0.11 13.92
C GLU A 76 -9.37 -1.02 13.09
N ASP A 77 -10.14 -1.62 12.19
CA ASP A 77 -9.74 -2.80 11.42
C ASP A 77 -9.67 -2.56 9.91
N GLU A 78 -9.83 -1.32 9.45
CA GLU A 78 -9.86 -0.99 8.02
C GLU A 78 -9.06 0.28 7.70
N ILE A 79 -8.22 0.17 6.68
CA ILE A 79 -7.48 1.28 6.09
C ILE A 79 -7.74 1.34 4.57
N GLU A 80 -7.74 2.53 4.01
CA GLU A 80 -7.64 2.75 2.56
C GLU A 80 -6.18 3.10 2.23
N LEU A 81 -5.63 2.51 1.18
CA LEU A 81 -4.33 2.84 0.61
C LEU A 81 -4.51 3.36 -0.81
N LEU A 82 -3.96 4.54 -1.05
CA LEU A 82 -3.77 5.09 -2.38
C LEU A 82 -2.30 4.96 -2.76
N TYR A 83 -1.99 3.98 -3.59
CA TYR A 83 -0.66 3.78 -4.15
C TYR A 83 -0.44 4.71 -5.35
N ILE A 84 0.75 5.32 -5.41
CA ILE A 84 1.17 6.24 -6.46
C ILE A 84 2.62 5.92 -6.85
N ARG A 85 2.85 5.67 -8.14
CA ARG A 85 4.19 5.58 -8.72
C ARG A 85 4.32 6.50 -9.93
N ASP A 86 5.53 7.03 -10.14
CA ASP A 86 5.88 7.89 -11.26
C ASP A 86 6.80 7.19 -12.27
N GLY A 87 7.23 7.91 -13.31
CA GLY A 87 8.10 7.40 -14.37
C GLY A 87 7.36 6.70 -15.52
N GLU A 88 8.09 5.89 -16.29
CA GLU A 88 7.57 5.19 -17.47
C GLU A 88 6.45 4.20 -17.15
N MET A 89 6.48 3.65 -15.93
CA MET A 89 5.44 2.78 -15.39
C MET A 89 4.43 3.55 -14.52
N GLY A 90 4.34 4.87 -14.62
CA GLY A 90 3.56 5.70 -13.69
C GLY A 90 2.10 5.26 -13.59
N GLY A 91 1.57 5.10 -12.38
CA GLY A 91 0.25 4.51 -12.16
C GLY A 91 -0.27 4.78 -10.75
N VAL A 92 -1.56 4.47 -10.54
CA VAL A 92 -2.22 4.62 -9.24
C VAL A 92 -3.13 3.42 -8.96
N SER A 93 -3.20 2.97 -7.71
CA SER A 93 -4.22 2.02 -7.26
C SER A 93 -4.84 2.47 -5.95
N LEU A 94 -6.08 2.06 -5.74
CA LEU A 94 -6.85 2.29 -4.54
C LEU A 94 -7.33 0.94 -4.02
N ASP A 95 -6.94 0.64 -2.78
CA ASP A 95 -7.18 -0.65 -2.13
C ASP A 95 -7.63 -0.43 -0.68
N ILE A 96 -8.57 -1.26 -0.22
CA ILE A 96 -9.01 -1.30 1.17
C ILE A 96 -8.38 -2.53 1.82
N LEU A 97 -7.49 -2.31 2.80
CA LEU A 97 -6.92 -3.40 3.58
C LEU A 97 -7.69 -3.56 4.89
N ARG A 98 -7.88 -4.83 5.26
CA ARG A 98 -8.50 -5.21 6.53
C ARG A 98 -7.47 -5.85 7.43
N ARG A 99 -7.56 -5.58 8.74
CA ARG A 99 -6.72 -6.21 9.74
C ARG A 99 -6.85 -7.72 9.65
N VAL A 100 -5.72 -8.42 9.63
CA VAL A 100 -5.69 -9.88 9.74
C VAL A 100 -6.09 -10.26 11.17
N PRO A 101 -7.14 -11.09 11.37
CA PRO A 101 -7.53 -11.55 12.70
C PRO A 101 -6.39 -12.32 13.39
N GLU A 102 -6.32 -12.22 14.72
CA GLU A 102 -5.44 -13.09 15.54
C GLU A 102 -5.84 -14.57 15.47
#